data_AF-A0A2D4G2Q6-F1
#
_entry.id   AF-A0A2D4G2Q6-F1
#
_cell.length_a   1.000
_cell.length_b   1.000
_cell.length_c   1.000
_cell.angle_alpha   90.00
_cell.angle_beta   90.00
_cell.angle_gamma   90.00
#
_symmetry.space_group_name_H-M   'P 1'
#
loop_
_entity.id
_entity.type
_entity.pdbx_description
1 polymer ?
#
loop_
_entity_poly.entity_id
_entity_poly.type
_entity_poly.pdbx_seq_one_letter_code
_entity_poly.pdbx_strand_id
1 'polypeptide(L)'
;EHNLFSGGFKMGKLCKFCDVKLTTCTNEGHCCSNCNITSICEHKNEICAAVWRKYNGNITLETICHDPTLELHGYKLDDFNSKKCFMKEKKGAGGLLYMCSCKDDECNDEIIFSETEMNNQKEKSQKK
;
A
#
# COMPACT_ATOMS: atom_id res chain seq x y z
N GLU A 1 -22.76 -18.32 -35.21
CA GLU A 1 -22.59 -17.43 -34.04
C GLU A 1 -21.56 -18.06 -33.12
N HIS A 2 -20.34 -17.52 -33.07
CA HIS A 2 -19.24 -18.08 -32.28
C HIS A 2 -19.03 -17.22 -31.03
N ASN A 3 -19.30 -17.81 -29.86
CA ASN A 3 -19.14 -17.23 -28.54
C ASN A 3 -17.67 -16.84 -28.28
N LEU A 4 -17.42 -15.54 -28.17
CA LEU A 4 -16.11 -14.93 -27.96
C LEU A 4 -15.94 -14.46 -26.51
N PHE A 5 -16.16 -15.33 -25.50
CA PHE A 5 -15.89 -14.99 -24.09
C PHE A 5 -15.41 -16.21 -23.31
N SER A 6 -14.19 -16.66 -23.59
CA SER A 6 -13.48 -17.63 -22.75
C SER A 6 -11.99 -17.28 -22.74
N GLY A 7 -11.70 -16.09 -22.21
CA GLY A 7 -10.36 -15.59 -21.95
C GLY A 7 -10.51 -14.46 -20.95
N GLY A 8 -10.50 -14.78 -19.65
CA GLY A 8 -10.68 -13.78 -18.61
C GLY A 8 -9.63 -12.68 -18.75
N PHE A 9 -10.04 -11.48 -19.16
CA PHE A 9 -9.20 -10.30 -19.05
C PHE A 9 -8.87 -10.13 -17.56
N LYS A 10 -7.65 -10.48 -17.14
CA LYS A 10 -7.14 -10.08 -15.83
C LYS A 10 -7.07 -8.56 -15.83
N MET A 11 -8.07 -7.92 -15.25
CA MET A 11 -8.10 -6.50 -14.96
C MET A 11 -6.85 -6.15 -14.12
N GLY A 12 -6.29 -4.96 -14.34
CA GLY A 12 -5.24 -4.43 -13.45
C GLY A 12 -5.76 -4.31 -12.02
N LYS A 13 -4.85 -4.22 -11.05
CA LYS A 13 -5.21 -4.04 -9.64
C LYS A 13 -5.97 -2.74 -9.43
N LEU A 14 -6.91 -2.73 -8.49
CA LEU A 14 -7.57 -1.49 -8.07
C LEU A 14 -6.86 -0.97 -6.83
N CYS A 15 -6.41 0.28 -6.86
CA CYS A 15 -5.75 0.91 -5.72
C CYS A 15 -6.29 2.32 -5.49
N LYS A 16 -6.18 2.81 -4.25
CA LYS A 16 -6.27 4.25 -4.01
C LYS A 16 -5.08 4.92 -4.68
N PHE A 17 -5.34 5.95 -5.49
CA PHE A 17 -4.32 6.67 -6.25
C PHE A 17 -4.56 8.17 -6.12
N CYS A 18 -4.03 8.78 -5.07
CA CYS A 18 -4.22 10.20 -4.76
C CYS A 18 -2.93 11.03 -4.79
N ASP A 19 -1.80 10.43 -5.18
CA ASP A 19 -0.47 11.00 -4.99
C ASP A 19 -0.30 11.46 -3.53
N VAL A 20 0.54 12.45 -3.28
CA VAL A 20 0.81 12.98 -1.94
C VAL A 20 -0.31 13.92 -1.49
N LYS A 21 -0.97 13.59 -0.37
CA LYS A 21 -1.96 14.47 0.30
C LYS A 21 -1.63 14.69 1.77
N LEU A 22 -2.05 15.83 2.31
CA LEU A 22 -2.04 16.05 3.76
C LEU A 22 -2.99 15.08 4.45
N THR A 23 -2.61 14.59 5.62
CA THR A 23 -3.43 13.66 6.40
C THR A 23 -3.39 13.99 7.89
N THR A 24 -4.45 13.60 8.59
CA THR A 24 -4.51 13.59 10.06
C THR A 24 -4.12 12.24 10.65
N CYS A 25 -3.82 11.25 9.80
CA CYS A 25 -3.40 9.93 10.26
C CYS A 25 -2.08 10.02 11.03
N THR A 26 -2.07 9.53 12.27
CA THR A 26 -0.87 9.39 13.09
C THR A 26 -0.16 8.08 12.79
N ASN A 27 1.06 7.91 13.28
CA ASN A 27 1.82 6.67 13.16
C ASN A 27 1.45 5.62 14.23
N GLU A 28 0.20 5.62 14.70
CA GLU A 28 -0.31 4.74 15.75
C GLU A 28 -1.66 4.15 15.35
N GLY A 29 -1.90 2.88 15.72
CA GLY A 29 -3.18 2.21 15.45
C GLY A 29 -3.42 1.93 13.95
N HIS A 30 -4.61 2.28 13.46
CA HIS A 30 -4.99 2.19 12.05
C HIS A 30 -5.76 3.45 11.63
N CYS A 31 -5.70 3.78 10.34
CA CYS A 31 -6.40 4.92 9.76
C CYS A 31 -6.80 4.65 8.31
N CYS A 32 -7.71 5.47 7.78
CA CYS A 32 -8.05 5.45 6.36
C CYS A 32 -7.28 6.52 5.57
N SER A 33 -7.05 6.27 4.29
CA SER A 33 -6.32 7.19 3.42
C SER A 33 -7.07 8.50 3.15
N ASN A 34 -8.41 8.47 3.30
CA ASN A 34 -9.33 9.53 2.87
C ASN A 34 -9.17 9.91 1.39
N CYS A 35 -8.65 8.98 0.59
CA CYS A 35 -8.55 9.10 -0.85
C CYS A 35 -9.85 8.61 -1.51
N ASN A 36 -10.55 9.53 -2.16
CA ASN A 36 -11.79 9.21 -2.90
C ASN A 36 -11.53 8.80 -4.36
N ILE A 37 -10.26 8.59 -4.75
CA ILE A 37 -9.88 8.23 -6.12
C ILE A 37 -9.41 6.78 -6.12
N THR A 38 -10.16 5.94 -6.80
CA THR A 38 -9.79 4.55 -7.08
C THR A 38 -9.37 4.47 -8.54
N SER A 39 -8.22 3.86 -8.81
CA SER A 39 -7.71 3.70 -10.17
C SER A 39 -7.37 2.25 -10.45
N ILE A 40 -7.57 1.85 -11.70
CA ILE A 40 -7.06 0.60 -12.23
C ILE A 40 -5.58 0.84 -12.55
N CYS A 41 -4.69 0.06 -11.95
CA CYS A 41 -3.26 0.14 -12.20
C CYS A 41 -2.96 -0.16 -13.68
N GLU A 42 -2.02 0.58 -14.24
CA GLU A 42 -1.70 0.55 -15.66
C GLU A 42 -1.09 -0.80 -16.06
N HIS A 43 -0.25 -1.36 -15.20
CA HIS A 43 0.41 -2.63 -15.43
C HIS A 43 -0.13 -3.73 -14.53
N LYS A 44 -0.27 -4.94 -15.09
CA LYS A 44 -0.86 -6.10 -14.40
C LYS A 44 -0.06 -6.58 -13.18
N ASN A 45 1.21 -6.21 -13.11
CA ASN A 45 2.11 -6.61 -12.04
C ASN A 45 2.20 -5.56 -10.92
N GLU A 46 1.57 -4.40 -11.10
CA GLU A 46 1.52 -3.39 -10.06
C GLU A 46 0.68 -3.86 -8.88
N ILE A 47 1.06 -3.37 -7.72
CA ILE A 47 0.40 -3.58 -6.44
C ILE A 47 0.04 -2.23 -5.84
N CYS A 48 -0.74 -2.23 -4.76
CA CYS A 48 -1.07 -1.00 -4.07
C CYS A 48 0.03 -0.69 -3.05
N ALA A 49 0.50 0.55 -3.04
CA ALA A 49 1.44 1.04 -2.05
C ALA A 49 0.90 2.28 -1.35
N ALA A 50 1.36 2.49 -0.12
CA ALA A 50 1.17 3.73 0.60
C ALA A 50 2.46 4.19 1.27
N VAL A 51 2.67 5.52 1.30
CA VAL A 51 3.81 6.14 1.94
C VAL A 51 3.36 7.24 2.87
N TRP A 52 3.60 7.05 4.16
CA TRP A 52 3.33 8.04 5.19
C TRP A 52 4.62 8.77 5.56
N ARG A 53 4.58 10.09 5.64
CA ARG A 53 5.73 10.92 6.00
C ARG A 53 5.34 11.94 7.04
N LYS A 54 6.26 12.21 7.96
CA LYS A 54 6.18 13.36 8.87
C LYS A 54 7.49 14.14 8.85
N TYR A 55 7.39 15.40 8.44
CA TYR A 55 8.50 16.33 8.36
C TYR A 55 8.08 17.73 8.80
N ASN A 56 8.83 18.35 9.71
CA ASN A 56 8.56 19.69 10.27
C ASN A 56 7.09 19.91 10.68
N GLY A 57 6.46 18.91 11.29
CA GLY A 57 5.08 18.97 11.76
C GLY A 57 4.00 18.68 10.71
N ASN A 58 4.33 18.68 9.41
CA ASN A 58 3.41 18.28 8.35
C ASN A 58 3.39 16.77 8.20
N ILE A 59 2.19 16.20 8.11
CA ILE A 59 1.99 14.77 7.90
C ILE A 59 1.33 14.59 6.53
N THR A 60 1.93 13.74 5.71
CA THR A 60 1.42 13.42 4.37
C THR A 60 1.26 11.93 4.18
N LEU A 61 0.25 11.54 3.42
CA LEU A 61 0.02 10.19 2.95
C LEU A 61 -0.02 10.19 1.42
N GLU A 62 0.75 9.31 0.83
CA GLU A 62 0.79 9.03 -0.59
C GLU A 62 0.16 7.66 -0.85
N THR A 63 -0.78 7.57 -1.79
CA THR A 63 -1.36 6.29 -2.23
C THR A 63 -1.22 6.17 -3.74
N ILE A 64 -0.65 5.05 -4.20
CA ILE A 64 -0.27 4.83 -5.60
C ILE A 64 -0.38 3.35 -6.00
N CYS A 65 -0.44 3.10 -7.31
CA CYS A 65 -0.01 1.83 -7.91
C CYS A 65 1.51 1.82 -8.04
N HIS A 66 2.16 0.69 -7.78
CA HIS A 66 3.62 0.58 -7.86
C HIS A 66 4.06 -0.81 -8.33
N ASP A 67 5.10 -0.87 -9.16
CA ASP A 67 5.75 -2.11 -9.56
C ASP A 67 6.70 -2.59 -8.44
N PRO A 68 6.45 -3.74 -7.80
CA PRO A 68 7.24 -4.21 -6.66
C PRO A 68 8.69 -4.57 -7.01
N THR A 69 9.05 -4.68 -8.30
CA THR A 69 10.43 -4.90 -8.75
C THR A 69 11.27 -3.61 -8.72
N LEU A 70 10.61 -2.45 -8.67
CA LEU A 70 11.24 -1.13 -8.61
C LEU A 70 11.32 -0.62 -7.17
N GLU A 71 12.31 0.24 -6.92
CA GLU A 71 12.40 0.95 -5.64
C GLU A 71 11.40 2.10 -5.59
N LEU A 72 10.73 2.25 -4.45
CA LEU A 72 9.84 3.36 -4.15
C LEU A 72 10.54 4.30 -3.18
N HIS A 73 10.79 5.55 -3.61
CA HIS A 73 11.53 6.54 -2.81
C HIS A 73 12.91 6.04 -2.32
N GLY A 74 13.58 5.20 -3.12
CA GLY A 74 14.88 4.60 -2.80
C GLY A 74 14.82 3.39 -1.86
N TYR A 75 13.63 2.85 -1.58
CA TYR A 75 13.46 1.65 -0.75
C TYR A 75 12.77 0.54 -1.53
N LYS A 76 13.24 -0.70 -1.32
CA LYS A 76 12.52 -1.89 -1.75
C LYS A 76 11.34 -2.17 -0.81
N LEU A 77 10.21 -2.53 -1.41
CA LEU A 77 9.01 -3.00 -0.72
C LEU A 77 9.09 -4.53 -0.61
N ASP A 78 9.08 -5.05 0.61
CA ASP A 78 9.22 -6.49 0.92
C ASP A 78 7.88 -7.13 1.32
N ASP A 79 6.83 -6.33 1.46
CA ASP A 79 5.48 -6.70 1.90
C ASP A 79 4.46 -6.78 0.75
N PHE A 80 4.89 -6.77 -0.51
CA PHE A 80 3.99 -6.74 -1.67
C PHE A 80 3.05 -7.94 -1.78
N ASN A 81 3.37 -9.04 -1.09
CA ASN A 81 2.52 -10.23 -1.00
C ASN A 81 1.46 -10.16 0.10
N SER A 82 1.51 -9.14 0.96
CA SER A 82 0.56 -8.90 2.05
C SER A 82 -0.83 -8.58 1.49
N LYS A 83 -1.86 -8.94 2.24
CA LYS A 83 -3.25 -8.57 1.93
C LYS A 83 -3.62 -7.17 2.43
N LYS A 84 -2.96 -6.70 3.48
CA LYS A 84 -3.23 -5.40 4.12
C LYS A 84 -1.95 -4.57 4.16
N CYS A 85 -2.10 -3.25 4.23
CA CYS A 85 -0.97 -2.32 4.22
C CYS A 85 -0.43 -2.10 5.64
N PHE A 86 0.60 -2.86 6.02
CA PHE A 86 1.28 -2.70 7.31
C PHE A 86 2.48 -1.79 7.19
N MET A 87 2.37 -0.60 7.75
CA MET A 87 3.38 0.43 7.71
C MET A 87 4.67 -0.02 8.40
N LYS A 88 5.76 0.00 7.65
CA LYS A 88 7.12 -0.27 8.14
C LYS A 88 7.94 1.00 8.11
N GLU A 89 8.58 1.32 9.23
CA GLU A 89 9.49 2.45 9.32
C GLU A 89 10.70 2.24 8.38
N LYS A 90 11.06 3.28 7.64
CA LYS A 90 12.25 3.34 6.79
C LYS A 90 13.15 4.48 7.28
N LYS A 91 14.42 4.17 7.54
CA LYS A 91 15.39 5.15 8.07
C LYS A 91 15.83 6.10 6.95
N GLY A 92 15.40 7.36 6.98
CA GLY A 92 15.68 8.36 5.94
C GLY A 92 15.86 9.80 6.45
N ALA A 93 16.52 10.64 5.65
CA ALA A 93 17.19 11.89 6.02
C ALA A 93 16.30 13.01 6.63
N GLY A 94 16.06 12.94 7.94
CA GLY A 94 15.62 14.09 8.76
C GLY A 94 14.13 14.12 9.13
N GLY A 95 13.36 13.05 8.88
CA GLY A 95 11.96 12.93 9.27
C GLY A 95 11.53 11.46 9.47
N LEU A 96 10.26 11.24 9.83
CA LEU A 96 9.70 9.89 9.90
C LEU A 96 9.13 9.48 8.54
N LEU A 97 9.47 8.28 8.09
CA LEU A 97 9.00 7.70 6.84
C LEU A 97 8.52 6.29 7.14
N TYR A 98 7.27 6.01 6.78
CA TYR A 98 6.69 4.68 6.83
C TYR A 98 6.16 4.32 5.46
N MET A 99 6.33 3.06 5.10
CA MET A 99 5.93 2.54 3.80
C MET A 99 5.27 1.19 3.97
N CYS A 100 4.25 0.92 3.17
CA CYS A 100 3.66 -0.40 3.04
C CYS A 100 3.24 -0.71 1.62
N SER A 101 3.09 -2.00 1.34
CA SER A 101 2.56 -2.51 0.09
C SER A 101 1.64 -3.71 0.32
N CYS A 102 0.69 -3.91 -0.59
CA CYS A 102 -0.30 -4.97 -0.49
C CYS A 102 -0.97 -5.27 -1.84
N LYS A 103 -1.57 -6.46 -1.95
CA LYS A 103 -2.06 -7.01 -3.23
C LYS A 103 -3.58 -7.07 -3.40
N ASP A 104 -4.34 -6.90 -2.34
CA ASP A 104 -5.80 -6.93 -2.43
C ASP A 104 -6.30 -5.59 -2.97
N ASP A 105 -7.49 -5.57 -3.56
CA ASP A 105 -8.01 -4.35 -4.17
C ASP A 105 -8.27 -3.28 -3.09
N GLU A 106 -7.83 -2.05 -3.36
CA GLU A 106 -7.91 -0.88 -2.49
C GLU A 106 -7.28 -1.09 -1.10
N CYS A 107 -6.40 -2.08 -0.95
CA CYS A 107 -5.81 -2.43 0.34
C CYS A 107 -4.94 -1.32 0.96
N ASN A 108 -4.53 -0.34 0.15
CA ASN A 108 -3.81 0.85 0.59
C ASN A 108 -4.74 1.99 1.07
N ASP A 109 -6.04 1.73 1.20
CA ASP A 109 -6.97 2.64 1.88
C ASP A 109 -6.89 2.47 3.40
N GLU A 110 -6.81 1.23 3.90
CA GLU A 110 -6.62 0.91 5.33
C GLU A 110 -5.13 0.82 5.65
N ILE A 111 -4.64 1.79 6.43
CA ILE A 111 -3.23 1.90 6.84
C ILE A 111 -3.08 1.44 8.28
N ILE A 112 -2.14 0.52 8.53
CA ILE A 112 -1.98 -0.12 9.84
C ILE A 112 -0.55 0.08 10.36
N PHE A 113 -0.41 0.67 11.55
CA PHE A 113 0.87 0.91 12.23
C PHE A 113 1.11 -0.04 13.42
N SER A 114 0.12 -0.85 13.83
CA SER A 114 0.17 -1.70 15.03
C SER A 114 1.07 -2.93 14.90
N GLU A 115 2.05 -3.07 15.80
CA GLU A 115 2.91 -4.26 15.92
C GLU A 115 2.13 -5.54 16.28
N THR A 116 1.05 -5.42 17.06
CA THR A 116 0.24 -6.55 17.52
C THR A 116 -0.45 -7.24 16.33
N GLU A 117 -0.89 -6.47 15.34
CA GLU A 117 -1.53 -7.01 14.13
C GLU A 117 -0.50 -7.57 13.14
N MET A 118 0.70 -7.00 13.10
CA MET A 118 1.82 -7.54 12.32
C MET A 118 2.29 -8.91 12.84
N ASN A 119 2.33 -9.11 14.16
CA ASN A 119 2.73 -10.37 14.79
C ASN A 119 1.69 -11.48 14.56
N ASN A 120 0.39 -11.15 14.63
CA ASN A 120 -0.69 -12.08 14.35
C ASN A 120 -0.71 -12.57 12.88
N GLN A 121 -0.17 -11.79 11.94
CA GLN A 121 -0.01 -12.25 10.55
C GLN A 121 1.20 -13.16 10.35
N LYS A 122 2.34 -12.85 10.98
CA LYS A 122 3.53 -13.71 10.94
C LYS A 122 3.23 -15.11 11.47
N GLU A 123 2.46 -15.22 12.55
CA GLU A 123 2.02 -16.51 13.10
C GLU A 123 1.12 -17.30 12.14
N LYS A 124 0.23 -16.64 11.39
CA LYS A 124 -0.62 -17.29 10.38
C LYS A 124 0.17 -17.76 9.16
N SER A 125 1.24 -17.05 8.79
CA SER A 125 2.13 -17.42 7.68
C SER A 125 3.09 -18.57 8.01
N GLN A 126 3.38 -18.84 9.28
CA GLN A 126 4.23 -19.96 9.73
C GLN A 126 3.46 -21.26 9.99
N LYS A 127 2.12 -21.21 9.97
CA LYS A 127 1.25 -22.36 10.25
C LYS A 127 0.68 -23.03 8.99
N LYS A 128 1.28 -22.77 7.82
CA LYS A 128 0.85 -23.32 6.53
C LYS A 128 1.99 -23.99 5.80
#